data_AF-A0A351MRQ4-F1
#
_entry.id   AF-A0A351MRQ4-F1
#
_cell.length_a   1.000
_cell.length_b   1.000
_cell.length_c   1.000
_cell.angle_alpha   90.00
_cell.angle_beta   90.00
_cell.angle_gamma   90.00
#
_symmetry.space_group_name_H-M   'P 1'
#
loop_
_entity.id
_entity.type
_entity.pdbx_description
1 polymer ?
#
loop_
_entity_poly.entity_id
_entity_poly.type
_entity_poly.pdbx_seq_one_letter_code
_entity_poly.pdbx_strand_id
1 'polypeptide(L)'
;MTVFLGMLRYLILCACSLSQAAIMPDNVVPGPKAPFVQPTGNERAELHQSIRAYMNQVPSTVTAHPSAKNFPGTVESTARISRSVNYDSNLINRWDVTAGNAPNLATSPEAWQDTGLYAAPGEVITVTVTSLPKDRKVSIIIGCHRDSLLQLDKWNRFPVITRTFVLKVGENRIANAFGGLLFIKVSSTAENKKSFEPVEAATPLQFNEAVASPIYTLGIDSQETWSSSRLTPGPWGTLVGKRIILHVPSHLLRDLPEPKELLEWWDKVLEVEDDFIALDRFAPERVVPDIQISAGFMHSGYPFMCQLKASGRHIVDLARLKAEGDWGFFHE
;
A
#
# COMPACT_ATOMS: atom_id res chain seq x y z
N MET A 1 24.26 28.97 77.71
CA MET A 1 25.61 28.84 77.10
C MET A 1 25.83 27.36 76.86
N THR A 2 25.88 26.79 75.66
CA THR A 2 25.94 27.31 74.29
C THR A 2 25.46 26.17 73.39
N VAL A 3 24.66 26.50 72.38
CA VAL A 3 23.90 25.57 71.53
C VAL A 3 24.83 24.83 70.55
N PHE A 4 24.50 23.56 70.32
CA PHE A 4 25.19 22.59 69.46
C PHE A 4 25.36 23.07 68.00
N LEU A 5 26.58 22.87 67.50
CA LEU A 5 26.97 23.02 66.10
C LEU A 5 26.57 21.74 65.34
N GLY A 6 25.63 21.82 64.40
CA GLY A 6 25.24 20.72 63.51
C GLY A 6 25.38 21.14 62.06
N MET A 7 26.46 20.72 61.40
CA MET A 7 26.72 20.94 59.98
C MET A 7 25.59 20.36 59.11
N LEU A 8 24.92 21.22 58.36
CA LEU A 8 24.00 20.84 57.28
C LEU A 8 24.82 20.39 56.07
N ARG A 9 24.95 19.08 55.86
CA ARG A 9 25.48 18.52 54.60
C ARG A 9 24.36 18.46 53.57
N TYR A 10 24.38 19.35 52.59
CA TYR A 10 23.61 19.22 51.36
C TYR A 10 24.17 18.04 50.55
N LEU A 11 23.47 16.90 50.54
CA LEU A 11 23.65 15.88 49.52
C LEU A 11 22.86 16.34 48.28
N ILE A 12 23.56 16.88 47.28
CA ILE A 12 23.01 17.02 45.93
C ILE A 12 23.01 15.61 45.34
N LEU A 13 21.86 14.94 45.36
CA LEU A 13 21.64 13.76 44.52
C LEU A 13 21.61 14.24 43.05
N CYS A 14 22.74 14.10 42.36
CA CYS A 14 22.75 14.09 40.90
C CYS A 14 22.07 12.79 40.45
N ALA A 15 20.77 12.86 40.17
CA ALA A 15 20.09 11.82 39.42
C ALA A 15 20.59 11.90 37.97
N CYS A 16 21.63 11.11 37.64
CA CYS A 16 21.92 10.79 36.26
C CYS A 16 20.75 9.97 35.72
N SER A 17 19.76 10.63 35.11
CA SER A 17 18.84 9.94 34.21
C SER A 17 19.68 9.40 33.06
N LEU A 18 19.95 8.10 33.07
CA LEU A 18 20.37 7.38 31.89
C LEU A 18 19.24 7.56 30.87
N SER A 19 19.38 8.52 29.96
CA SER A 19 18.52 8.61 28.80
C SER A 19 18.79 7.34 27.99
N GLN A 20 17.86 6.40 28.00
CA GLN A 20 17.86 5.30 27.04
C GLN A 20 17.98 5.93 25.64
N ALA A 21 18.95 5.50 24.83
CA ALA A 21 19.11 6.05 23.49
C ALA A 21 17.82 5.82 22.69
N ALA A 22 17.30 6.86 22.04
CA ALA A 22 16.07 6.78 21.27
C ALA A 22 16.16 5.66 20.22
N ILE A 23 15.10 4.87 20.10
CA ILE A 23 15.03 3.77 19.14
C ILE A 23 14.95 4.37 17.73
N MET A 24 16.02 4.19 16.96
CA MET A 24 16.09 4.65 15.57
C MET A 24 15.24 3.74 14.67
N PRO A 25 14.42 4.29 13.76
CA PRO A 25 13.61 3.51 12.83
C PRO A 25 14.41 2.45 12.06
N ASP A 26 15.62 2.76 11.60
CA ASP A 26 16.47 1.81 10.86
C ASP A 26 16.85 0.54 11.65
N ASN A 27 16.79 0.61 12.99
CA ASN A 27 17.06 -0.53 13.86
C ASN A 27 15.80 -1.37 14.16
N VAL A 28 14.62 -0.90 13.75
CA VAL A 28 13.35 -1.62 13.91
C VAL A 28 13.20 -2.59 12.74
N VAL A 29 13.78 -3.79 12.88
CA VAL A 29 13.80 -4.81 11.82
C VAL A 29 12.92 -6.02 12.18
N PRO A 30 11.58 -5.85 12.30
CA PRO A 30 10.68 -6.94 12.63
C PRO A 30 10.64 -7.99 11.51
N GLY A 31 10.37 -9.23 11.92
CA GLY A 31 10.08 -10.33 11.01
C GLY A 31 9.16 -11.36 11.67
N PRO A 32 8.50 -12.24 10.91
CA PRO A 32 7.58 -13.25 11.46
C PRO A 32 8.19 -14.17 12.53
N LYS A 33 9.51 -14.41 12.47
CA LYS A 33 10.25 -15.23 13.45
C LYS A 33 10.85 -14.42 14.60
N ALA A 34 10.92 -13.09 14.45
CA ALA A 34 11.48 -12.17 15.44
C ALA A 34 10.66 -10.88 15.45
N PRO A 35 9.46 -10.90 16.06
CA PRO A 35 8.62 -9.71 16.13
C PRO A 35 9.28 -8.62 16.97
N PHE A 36 9.15 -7.37 16.54
CA PHE A 36 9.54 -6.21 17.34
C PHE A 36 8.45 -5.92 18.37
N VAL A 37 8.79 -5.91 19.65
CA VAL A 37 7.88 -5.52 20.72
C VAL A 37 8.03 -4.02 20.95
N GLN A 38 6.93 -3.28 20.89
CA GLN A 38 6.97 -1.84 21.11
C GLN A 38 7.38 -1.51 22.55
N PRO A 39 8.10 -0.39 22.77
CA PRO A 39 8.24 0.18 24.11
C PRO A 39 6.88 0.69 24.62
N THR A 40 6.81 1.07 25.89
CA THR A 40 5.59 1.57 26.53
C THR A 40 5.72 3.05 26.89
N GLY A 41 4.60 3.69 27.26
CA GLY A 41 4.60 5.09 27.70
C GLY A 41 5.15 6.06 26.66
N ASN A 42 6.00 6.99 27.10
CA ASN A 42 6.54 8.07 26.27
C ASN A 42 7.45 7.56 25.14
N GLU A 43 8.24 6.53 25.39
CA GLU A 43 9.12 5.93 24.38
C GLU A 43 8.34 5.41 23.17
N ARG A 44 7.09 4.94 23.38
CA ARG A 44 6.19 4.53 22.30
C ARG A 44 5.80 5.72 21.41
N ALA A 45 5.44 6.83 22.04
CA ALA A 45 5.05 8.04 21.33
C ALA A 45 6.24 8.62 20.53
N GLU A 46 7.43 8.64 21.12
CA GLU A 46 8.68 9.08 20.47
C GLU A 46 9.04 8.18 19.28
N LEU A 47 8.93 6.86 19.43
CA LEU A 47 9.14 5.91 18.33
C LEU A 47 8.13 6.13 17.20
N HIS A 48 6.86 6.40 17.51
CA HIS A 48 5.87 6.68 16.46
C HIS A 48 6.17 7.98 15.73
N GLN A 49 6.65 9.00 16.44
CA GLN A 49 7.08 10.26 15.83
C GLN A 49 8.31 10.05 14.94
N SER A 50 9.30 9.27 15.38
CA SER A 50 10.50 8.98 14.59
C SER A 50 10.17 8.16 13.33
N ILE A 51 9.26 7.19 13.42
CA ILE A 51 8.75 6.44 12.26
C ILE A 51 8.00 7.36 11.29
N ARG A 52 7.14 8.27 11.79
CA ARG A 52 6.47 9.25 10.93
C ARG A 52 7.47 10.18 10.24
N ALA A 53 8.52 10.61 10.92
CA ALA A 53 9.58 11.41 10.31
C ALA A 53 10.36 10.61 9.27
N TYR A 54 10.68 9.35 9.56
CA TYR A 54 11.34 8.43 8.64
C TYR A 54 10.55 8.24 7.34
N MET A 55 9.24 7.99 7.45
CA MET A 55 8.36 7.85 6.28
C MET A 55 8.13 9.15 5.50
N ASN A 56 8.54 10.31 6.05
CA ASN A 56 8.44 11.62 5.41
C ASN A 56 9.80 12.17 4.94
N GLN A 57 10.86 11.36 4.97
CA GLN A 57 12.17 11.75 4.42
C GLN A 57 12.08 12.20 2.97
N VAL A 58 12.91 13.17 2.60
CA VAL A 58 13.00 13.65 1.22
C VAL A 58 13.45 12.49 0.32
N PRO A 59 12.81 12.25 -0.85
CA PRO A 59 13.10 11.09 -1.69
C PRO A 59 14.57 10.85 -1.99
N SER A 60 15.37 11.92 -2.20
CA SER A 60 16.81 11.80 -2.47
C SER A 60 17.66 11.33 -1.29
N THR A 61 17.14 11.32 -0.07
CA THR A 61 17.84 10.86 1.13
C THR A 61 17.38 9.48 1.61
N VAL A 62 16.36 8.91 0.95
CA VAL A 62 15.82 7.60 1.31
C VAL A 62 16.85 6.54 0.94
N THR A 63 17.03 5.54 1.81
CA THR A 63 17.80 4.33 1.52
C THR A 63 16.94 3.10 1.81
N ALA A 64 17.37 1.93 1.35
CA ALA A 64 16.62 0.70 1.59
C ALA A 64 16.61 0.37 3.08
N HIS A 65 15.42 0.27 3.68
CA HIS A 65 15.30 -0.13 5.08
C HIS A 65 15.64 -1.62 5.21
N PRO A 66 16.40 -2.06 6.25
CA PRO A 66 16.80 -3.46 6.39
C PRO A 66 15.68 -4.49 6.41
N SER A 67 14.47 -4.12 6.86
CA SER A 67 13.29 -5.00 6.86
C SER A 67 12.55 -5.08 5.53
N ALA A 68 12.91 -4.28 4.51
CA ALA A 68 12.34 -4.39 3.16
C ALA A 68 12.51 -5.80 2.58
N LYS A 69 13.62 -6.49 2.94
CA LYS A 69 13.87 -7.89 2.57
C LYS A 69 12.94 -8.89 3.23
N ASN A 70 12.41 -8.56 4.42
CA ASN A 70 11.43 -9.40 5.11
C ASN A 70 10.04 -9.17 4.49
N PHE A 71 9.71 -7.90 4.22
CA PHE A 71 8.45 -7.49 3.61
C PHE A 71 8.54 -6.02 3.14
N PRO A 72 8.01 -5.66 1.96
CA PRO A 72 7.27 -6.49 1.00
C PRO A 72 8.13 -7.42 0.14
N GLY A 73 9.45 -7.28 0.17
CA GLY A 73 10.40 -8.13 -0.56
C GLY A 73 11.48 -7.32 -1.28
N THR A 74 12.56 -8.00 -1.65
CA THR A 74 13.66 -7.43 -2.42
C THR A 74 13.39 -7.44 -3.91
N VAL A 75 14.04 -6.54 -4.65
CA VAL A 75 14.17 -6.62 -6.11
C VAL A 75 15.57 -7.13 -6.42
N GLU A 76 15.69 -8.37 -6.91
CA GLU A 76 16.99 -8.96 -7.24
C GLU A 76 17.56 -8.44 -8.57
N SER A 77 16.69 -8.08 -9.51
CA SER A 77 17.09 -7.57 -10.81
C SER A 77 17.62 -6.14 -10.72
N THR A 78 18.73 -5.87 -11.41
CA THR A 78 19.26 -4.52 -11.60
C THR A 78 18.59 -3.77 -12.76
N ALA A 79 17.73 -4.43 -13.53
CA ALA A 79 17.06 -3.82 -14.66
C ALA A 79 16.08 -2.73 -14.22
N ARG A 80 16.15 -1.56 -14.86
CA ARG A 80 15.24 -0.44 -14.68
C ARG A 80 14.62 -0.05 -16.01
N ILE A 81 13.37 0.38 -15.97
CA ILE A 81 12.59 0.70 -17.16
C ILE A 81 12.01 2.11 -17.08
N SER A 82 11.81 2.66 -18.27
CA SER A 82 10.99 3.83 -18.50
C SER A 82 9.67 3.40 -19.10
N ARG A 83 8.55 3.90 -18.56
CA ARG A 83 7.21 3.59 -19.06
C ARG A 83 6.29 4.80 -18.98
N SER A 84 5.61 5.04 -20.09
CA SER A 84 4.49 5.99 -20.18
C SER A 84 3.20 5.28 -19.75
N VAL A 85 2.46 5.85 -18.81
CA VAL A 85 1.24 5.24 -18.25
C VAL A 85 0.08 6.21 -18.40
N ASN A 86 -0.91 5.81 -19.19
CA ASN A 86 -2.20 6.50 -19.28
C ASN A 86 -2.97 6.35 -17.97
N TYR A 87 -3.78 7.35 -17.62
CA TYR A 87 -4.67 7.25 -16.48
C TYR A 87 -5.99 7.98 -16.71
N ASP A 88 -7.02 7.54 -16.01
CA ASP A 88 -8.33 8.18 -16.06
C ASP A 88 -8.41 9.36 -15.08
N SER A 89 -8.48 10.58 -15.62
CA SER A 89 -8.65 11.84 -14.87
C SER A 89 -9.99 11.93 -14.11
N ASN A 90 -10.95 11.07 -14.43
CA ASN A 90 -12.29 11.05 -13.87
C ASN A 90 -12.53 9.90 -12.89
N LEU A 91 -11.57 8.97 -12.75
CA LEU A 91 -11.60 7.89 -11.77
C LEU A 91 -11.25 8.41 -10.36
N ILE A 92 -12.18 9.18 -9.78
CA ILE A 92 -12.04 9.79 -8.45
C ILE A 92 -12.62 8.87 -7.38
N ASN A 93 -13.86 8.43 -7.61
CA ASN A 93 -14.63 7.61 -6.68
C ASN A 93 -14.96 6.26 -7.32
N ARG A 94 -15.10 5.24 -6.47
CA ARG A 94 -15.48 3.87 -6.87
C ARG A 94 -16.97 3.68 -7.11
N TRP A 95 -17.81 4.65 -6.70
CA TRP A 95 -19.25 4.70 -6.90
C TRP A 95 -19.75 6.15 -6.71
N ASP A 96 -21.02 6.39 -7.02
CA ASP A 96 -21.68 7.66 -6.69
C ASP A 96 -21.89 7.77 -5.17
N VAL A 97 -21.07 8.60 -4.52
CA VAL A 97 -21.11 8.83 -3.07
C VAL A 97 -22.35 9.59 -2.60
N THR A 98 -23.21 10.05 -3.52
CA THR A 98 -24.51 10.67 -3.21
C THR A 98 -25.68 9.69 -3.27
N ALA A 99 -25.48 8.51 -3.85
CA ALA A 99 -26.54 7.53 -4.01
C ALA A 99 -27.06 7.04 -2.64
N GLY A 100 -28.37 6.78 -2.54
CA GLY A 100 -29.00 6.34 -1.28
C GLY A 100 -28.49 4.98 -0.77
N ASN A 101 -27.91 4.19 -1.67
CA ASN A 101 -27.28 2.89 -1.39
C ASN A 101 -25.74 2.97 -1.40
N ALA A 102 -25.15 4.17 -1.40
CA ALA A 102 -23.70 4.32 -1.38
C ALA A 102 -23.09 3.61 -0.15
N PRO A 103 -22.08 2.74 -0.35
CA PRO A 103 -21.37 2.11 0.76
C PRO A 103 -20.80 3.12 1.75
N ASN A 104 -20.60 2.65 2.99
CA ASN A 104 -20.08 3.48 4.07
C ASN A 104 -18.71 4.09 3.69
N LEU A 105 -18.59 5.42 3.82
CA LEU A 105 -17.37 6.17 3.54
C LEU A 105 -16.16 5.73 4.38
N ALA A 106 -16.37 5.01 5.49
CA ALA A 106 -15.31 4.38 6.26
C ALA A 106 -14.44 3.41 5.44
N THR A 107 -15.01 2.78 4.40
CA THR A 107 -14.26 1.93 3.45
C THR A 107 -13.43 2.73 2.44
N SER A 108 -13.58 4.06 2.43
CA SER A 108 -13.01 5.00 1.48
C SER A 108 -13.57 4.84 0.06
N PRO A 109 -14.18 5.89 -0.52
CA PRO A 109 -14.66 5.85 -1.90
C PRO A 109 -13.53 6.03 -2.92
N GLU A 110 -12.28 6.24 -2.49
CA GLU A 110 -11.15 6.52 -3.37
C GLU A 110 -10.83 5.35 -4.29
N ALA A 111 -10.45 5.63 -5.54
CA ALA A 111 -9.98 4.64 -6.50
C ALA A 111 -8.48 4.79 -6.75
N TRP A 112 -7.76 3.68 -6.94
CA TRP A 112 -6.37 3.71 -7.41
C TRP A 112 -6.25 2.91 -8.70
N GLN A 113 -5.44 3.41 -9.63
CA GLN A 113 -5.16 2.76 -10.89
C GLN A 113 -3.76 2.11 -10.85
N ASP A 114 -3.69 0.86 -11.27
CA ASP A 114 -2.45 0.10 -11.40
C ASP A 114 -1.59 0.60 -12.57
N THR A 115 -0.27 0.45 -12.42
CA THR A 115 0.73 0.86 -13.44
C THR A 115 1.54 -0.32 -14.00
N GLY A 116 1.51 -1.48 -13.35
CA GLY A 116 2.41 -2.60 -13.63
C GLY A 116 3.88 -2.28 -13.34
N LEU A 117 4.14 -1.31 -12.46
CA LEU A 117 5.47 -0.86 -12.06
C LEU A 117 5.67 -1.00 -10.55
N TYR A 118 6.93 -1.11 -10.15
CA TYR A 118 7.36 -1.27 -8.77
C TYR A 118 8.56 -0.35 -8.48
N ALA A 119 8.58 0.27 -7.30
CA ALA A 119 9.76 0.97 -6.77
C ALA A 119 10.65 -0.01 -6.02
N ALA A 120 11.90 -0.16 -6.46
CA ALA A 120 12.89 -0.89 -5.67
C ALA A 120 13.11 -0.21 -4.30
N PRO A 121 13.33 -0.97 -3.22
CA PRO A 121 13.53 -0.40 -1.88
C PRO A 121 14.64 0.65 -1.86
N GLY A 122 14.32 1.85 -1.38
CA GLY A 122 15.26 2.95 -1.25
C GLY A 122 15.62 3.70 -2.53
N GLU A 123 15.20 3.20 -3.70
CA GLU A 123 15.55 3.83 -4.96
C GLU A 123 14.59 4.96 -5.32
N VAL A 124 15.12 5.95 -6.04
CA VAL A 124 14.36 7.11 -6.50
C VAL A 124 13.81 6.83 -7.89
N ILE A 125 12.50 7.01 -8.03
CA ILE A 125 11.80 7.06 -9.32
C ILE A 125 11.55 8.52 -9.67
N THR A 126 11.76 8.85 -10.95
CA THR A 126 11.36 10.16 -11.49
C THR A 126 10.06 9.99 -12.26
N VAL A 127 9.03 10.74 -11.87
CA VAL A 127 7.74 10.84 -12.57
C VAL A 127 7.65 12.21 -13.23
N THR A 128 7.69 12.22 -14.56
CA THR A 128 7.57 13.45 -15.35
C THR A 128 6.12 13.68 -15.73
N VAL A 129 5.63 14.89 -15.45
CA VAL A 129 4.25 15.31 -15.66
C VAL A 129 4.22 16.50 -16.62
N THR A 130 3.66 16.31 -17.81
CA THR A 130 3.54 17.39 -18.80
C THR A 130 2.41 18.34 -18.44
N SER A 131 1.25 17.82 -18.03
CA SER A 131 0.10 18.59 -17.60
C SER A 131 -0.69 17.85 -16.51
N LEU A 132 -1.40 18.60 -15.68
CA LEU A 132 -2.36 18.05 -14.72
C LEU A 132 -3.78 18.44 -15.14
N PRO A 133 -4.78 17.55 -14.98
CA PRO A 133 -6.16 17.90 -15.27
C PRO A 133 -6.64 19.04 -14.36
N LYS A 134 -7.45 19.94 -14.91
CA LYS A 134 -8.05 21.04 -14.15
C LYS A 134 -8.86 20.49 -12.98
N ASP A 135 -8.76 21.14 -11.82
CA ASP A 135 -9.50 20.79 -10.59
C ASP A 135 -9.26 19.35 -10.10
N ARG A 136 -8.14 18.74 -10.51
CA ARG A 136 -7.69 17.42 -10.06
C ARG A 136 -6.35 17.50 -9.36
N LYS A 137 -6.18 16.66 -8.35
CA LYS A 137 -4.91 16.34 -7.71
C LYS A 137 -4.53 14.93 -8.10
N VAL A 138 -3.37 14.76 -8.72
CA VAL A 138 -2.83 13.45 -9.08
C VAL A 138 -1.73 13.10 -8.09
N SER A 139 -1.77 11.89 -7.54
CA SER A 139 -0.79 11.40 -6.58
C SER A 139 -0.28 10.02 -6.97
N ILE A 140 0.97 9.73 -6.62
CA ILE A 140 1.52 8.38 -6.71
C ILE A 140 1.53 7.74 -5.33
N ILE A 141 1.00 6.53 -5.23
CA ILE A 141 1.09 5.68 -4.04
C ILE A 141 2.17 4.62 -4.30
N ILE A 142 3.08 4.42 -3.35
CA ILE A 142 4.11 3.39 -3.37
C ILE A 142 3.81 2.37 -2.27
N GLY A 143 3.34 1.19 -2.67
CA GLY A 143 2.92 0.10 -1.77
C GLY A 143 1.42 -0.14 -1.82
N CYS A 144 1.01 -1.41 -1.95
CA CYS A 144 -0.40 -1.82 -1.95
C CYS A 144 -1.01 -1.92 -0.54
N HIS A 145 -0.18 -2.12 0.48
CA HIS A 145 -0.60 -2.29 1.87
C HIS A 145 -1.08 -0.96 2.47
N ARG A 146 -2.19 -0.96 3.20
CA ARG A 146 -2.74 0.28 3.82
C ARG A 146 -2.55 0.33 5.32
N ASP A 147 -2.37 -0.81 5.95
CA ASP A 147 -2.35 -0.93 7.40
C ASP A 147 -1.13 -0.28 8.05
N SER A 148 -1.42 0.70 8.92
CA SER A 148 -0.54 1.05 10.02
C SER A 148 -0.68 -0.01 11.12
N LEU A 149 0.46 -0.46 11.65
CA LEU A 149 0.50 -1.38 12.79
C LEU A 149 0.89 -0.69 14.10
N LEU A 150 1.04 0.64 14.11
CA LEU A 150 1.51 1.42 15.27
C LEU A 150 0.66 1.19 16.54
N GLN A 151 -0.60 0.83 16.40
CA GLN A 151 -1.52 0.49 17.48
C GLN A 151 -1.26 -0.90 18.11
N LEU A 152 -0.60 -1.83 17.42
CA LEU A 152 -0.37 -3.19 17.88
C LEU A 152 0.89 -3.32 18.73
N ASP A 153 0.83 -3.96 19.90
CA ASP A 153 2.00 -4.05 20.79
C ASP A 153 3.23 -4.77 20.19
N LYS A 154 3.03 -5.58 19.15
CA LYS A 154 4.10 -6.31 18.45
C LYS A 154 3.97 -6.20 16.93
N TRP A 155 5.11 -6.09 16.26
CA TRP A 155 5.21 -5.97 14.81
C TRP A 155 6.00 -7.15 14.22
N ASN A 156 5.44 -7.81 13.21
CA ASN A 156 6.05 -8.86 12.38
C ASN A 156 6.59 -8.30 11.06
N ARG A 157 6.21 -7.07 10.71
CA ARG A 157 6.77 -6.24 9.63
C ARG A 157 6.88 -4.80 10.09
N PHE A 158 7.61 -3.96 9.37
CA PHE A 158 7.68 -2.54 9.73
C PHE A 158 6.27 -1.93 9.72
N PRO A 159 5.92 -1.08 10.70
CA PRO A 159 4.52 -0.77 10.96
C PRO A 159 3.87 0.11 9.89
N VAL A 160 4.64 0.88 9.13
CA VAL A 160 4.14 1.73 8.03
C VAL A 160 5.08 1.60 6.85
N ILE A 161 4.61 1.07 5.72
CA ILE A 161 5.46 0.76 4.56
C ILE A 161 4.98 1.40 3.25
N THR A 162 3.98 2.28 3.32
CA THR A 162 3.36 2.90 2.15
C THR A 162 3.55 4.41 2.19
N ARG A 163 3.83 5.01 1.04
CA ARG A 163 4.03 6.45 0.88
C ARG A 163 3.18 6.99 -0.25
N THR A 164 2.76 8.26 -0.13
CA THR A 164 1.99 8.95 -1.16
C THR A 164 2.64 10.28 -1.50
N PHE A 165 2.74 10.58 -2.79
CA PHE A 165 3.34 11.82 -3.30
C PHE A 165 2.36 12.54 -4.21
N VAL A 166 2.02 13.78 -3.88
CA VAL A 166 1.23 14.64 -4.77
C VAL A 166 2.15 15.16 -5.87
N LEU A 167 1.73 14.97 -7.13
CA LEU A 167 2.49 15.38 -8.30
C LEU A 167 2.28 16.87 -8.61
N LYS A 168 3.32 17.46 -9.21
CA LYS A 168 3.32 18.79 -9.83
C LYS A 168 3.74 18.66 -11.30
N VAL A 169 3.44 19.66 -12.11
CA VAL A 169 3.98 19.74 -13.48
C VAL A 169 5.52 19.77 -13.42
N GLY A 170 6.17 19.03 -14.32
CA GLY A 170 7.62 18.84 -14.34
C GLY A 170 8.06 17.50 -13.73
N GLU A 171 9.29 17.46 -13.24
CA GLU A 171 9.88 16.25 -12.63
C GLU A 171 9.51 16.11 -11.16
N ASN A 172 9.02 14.93 -10.78
CA ASN A 172 8.69 14.58 -9.41
C ASN A 172 9.55 13.39 -8.99
N ARG A 173 10.39 13.57 -7.98
CA ARG A 173 11.18 12.49 -7.39
C ARG A 173 10.36 11.83 -6.30
N ILE A 174 10.23 10.51 -6.33
CA ILE A 174 9.50 9.72 -5.33
C ILE A 174 10.37 8.53 -4.91
N ALA A 175 10.24 8.08 -3.66
CA ALA A 175 11.00 6.93 -3.15
C ALA A 175 10.30 6.33 -1.93
N ASN A 176 10.55 5.06 -1.66
CA ASN A 176 10.09 4.40 -0.44
C ASN A 176 11.17 3.42 0.07
N ALA A 177 11.52 3.51 1.35
CA ALA A 177 12.56 2.68 1.95
C ALA A 177 12.25 1.18 1.86
N PHE A 178 10.96 0.83 1.73
CA PHE A 178 10.46 -0.55 1.61
C PHE A 178 10.19 -0.97 0.16
N GLY A 179 10.21 -0.03 -0.78
CA GLY A 179 9.73 -0.24 -2.15
C GLY A 179 8.21 -0.40 -2.19
N GLY A 180 7.69 -0.86 -3.32
CA GLY A 180 6.27 -1.20 -3.47
C GLY A 180 5.72 -1.00 -4.88
N LEU A 181 4.56 -1.60 -5.15
CA LEU A 181 3.80 -1.34 -6.38
C LEU A 181 3.47 0.16 -6.50
N LEU A 182 3.47 0.68 -7.72
CA LEU A 182 3.14 2.07 -8.01
C LEU A 182 1.69 2.19 -8.48
N PHE A 183 0.94 3.10 -7.87
CA PHE A 183 -0.43 3.39 -8.25
C PHE A 183 -0.61 4.87 -8.55
N ILE A 184 -1.51 5.17 -9.48
CA ILE A 184 -1.98 6.53 -9.75
C ILE A 184 -3.30 6.72 -9.01
N LYS A 185 -3.39 7.77 -8.21
CA LYS A 185 -4.62 8.18 -7.56
C LYS A 185 -5.01 9.58 -8.02
N VAL A 186 -6.23 9.72 -8.52
CA VAL A 186 -6.81 11.02 -8.86
C VAL A 186 -7.81 11.39 -7.76
N SER A 187 -7.73 12.62 -7.27
CA SER A 187 -8.73 13.18 -6.38
C SER A 187 -9.14 14.58 -6.82
N SER A 188 -10.26 15.07 -6.32
CA SER A 188 -10.63 16.48 -6.48
C SER A 188 -9.71 17.40 -5.68
N THR A 189 -9.50 18.62 -6.16
CA THR A 189 -8.94 19.74 -5.36
C THR A 189 -10.01 20.47 -4.54
N ALA A 190 -11.28 20.38 -4.94
CA ALA A 190 -12.40 20.93 -4.20
C ALA A 190 -12.77 19.99 -3.04
N GLU A 191 -12.52 20.44 -1.82
CA GLU A 191 -12.96 19.77 -0.60
C GLU A 191 -14.49 19.74 -0.53
N ASN A 192 -15.06 18.62 -0.07
CA ASN A 192 -16.50 18.44 0.21
C ASN A 192 -17.47 18.46 -0.98
N LYS A 193 -17.00 18.45 -2.23
CA LYS A 193 -17.88 18.19 -3.37
C LYS A 193 -18.22 16.69 -3.45
N LYS A 194 -19.51 16.40 -3.55
CA LYS A 194 -20.01 15.02 -3.67
C LYS A 194 -20.16 14.55 -5.12
N SER A 195 -20.14 15.48 -6.07
CA SER A 195 -20.16 15.21 -7.51
C SER A 195 -19.11 16.07 -8.22
N PHE A 196 -18.61 15.58 -9.35
CA PHE A 196 -17.54 16.22 -10.11
C PHE A 196 -17.90 16.21 -11.59
N GLU A 197 -17.78 17.38 -12.22
CA GLU A 197 -17.89 17.47 -13.67
C GLU A 197 -16.73 16.70 -14.32
N PRO A 198 -17.00 15.94 -15.40
CA PRO A 198 -15.94 15.30 -16.19
C PRO A 198 -14.92 16.33 -16.67
N VAL A 199 -13.65 15.95 -16.64
CA VAL A 199 -12.54 16.73 -17.19
C VAL A 199 -11.91 15.99 -18.36
N GLU A 200 -11.22 16.74 -19.21
CA GLU A 200 -10.47 16.16 -20.33
C GLU A 200 -9.41 15.16 -19.84
N ALA A 201 -9.15 14.16 -20.69
CA ALA A 201 -8.10 13.19 -20.44
C ALA A 201 -6.74 13.90 -20.33
N ALA A 202 -5.97 13.54 -19.31
CA ALA A 202 -4.64 14.10 -19.12
C ALA A 202 -3.60 13.45 -20.02
N THR A 203 -2.44 14.10 -20.09
CA THR A 203 -1.26 13.50 -20.68
C THR A 203 -0.79 12.30 -19.84
N PRO A 204 -0.23 11.26 -20.47
CA PRO A 204 0.30 10.11 -19.75
C PRO A 204 1.42 10.53 -18.79
N LEU A 205 1.54 9.83 -17.65
CA LEU A 205 2.66 10.02 -16.73
C LEU A 205 3.87 9.22 -17.22
N GLN A 206 5.05 9.84 -17.26
CA GLN A 206 6.27 9.14 -17.63
C GLN A 206 7.04 8.74 -16.37
N PHE A 207 7.15 7.43 -16.12
CA PHE A 207 7.94 6.86 -15.04
C PHE A 207 9.34 6.50 -15.56
N ASN A 208 10.37 6.79 -14.78
CA ASN A 208 11.76 6.42 -15.06
C ASN A 208 12.40 5.82 -13.81
N GLU A 209 13.37 4.92 -14.00
CA GLU A 209 14.01 4.15 -12.92
C GLU A 209 13.04 3.21 -12.16
N ALA A 210 11.97 2.78 -12.81
CA ALA A 210 11.02 1.83 -12.23
C ALA A 210 11.41 0.37 -12.52
N VAL A 211 10.85 -0.55 -11.77
CA VAL A 211 10.98 -2.00 -11.99
C VAL A 211 9.68 -2.52 -12.61
N ALA A 212 9.76 -3.33 -13.65
CA ALA A 212 8.58 -4.01 -14.18
C ALA A 212 8.04 -5.03 -13.16
N SER A 213 6.73 -5.02 -12.93
CA SER A 213 6.05 -5.93 -12.02
C SER A 213 4.95 -6.71 -12.77
N PRO A 214 4.65 -7.96 -12.36
CA PRO A 214 3.64 -8.75 -13.04
C PRO A 214 2.30 -8.04 -13.03
N ILE A 215 1.70 -7.94 -14.20
CA ILE A 215 0.34 -7.42 -14.36
C ILE A 215 -0.40 -8.18 -15.45
N TYR A 216 -1.66 -8.48 -15.19
CA TYR A 216 -2.62 -8.97 -16.19
C TYR A 216 -3.92 -8.20 -16.03
N THR A 217 -4.44 -7.66 -17.12
CA THR A 217 -5.73 -6.97 -17.15
C THR A 217 -6.72 -7.71 -18.05
N LEU A 218 -7.81 -8.18 -17.45
CA LEU A 218 -8.84 -8.95 -18.14
C LEU A 218 -9.43 -8.17 -19.31
N GLY A 219 -9.42 -8.77 -20.50
CA GLY A 219 -9.93 -8.16 -21.73
C GLY A 219 -8.96 -7.21 -22.43
N ILE A 220 -7.80 -6.91 -21.83
CA ILE A 220 -6.73 -6.12 -22.45
C ILE A 220 -5.53 -7.02 -22.77
N ASP A 221 -5.06 -7.79 -21.79
CA ASP A 221 -3.88 -8.64 -21.94
C ASP A 221 -4.23 -10.00 -22.56
N SER A 222 -3.33 -10.49 -23.40
CA SER A 222 -3.42 -11.84 -23.98
C SER A 222 -2.64 -12.84 -23.13
N GLN A 223 -2.86 -14.12 -23.40
CA GLN A 223 -2.12 -15.18 -22.72
C GLN A 223 -0.60 -15.15 -23.04
N GLU A 224 -0.25 -14.69 -24.23
CA GLU A 224 1.14 -14.50 -24.65
C GLU A 224 1.80 -13.36 -23.87
N THR A 225 1.13 -12.20 -23.74
CA THR A 225 1.68 -11.08 -22.95
C THR A 225 1.76 -11.44 -21.48
N TRP A 226 0.78 -12.18 -20.95
CA TRP A 226 0.83 -12.69 -19.58
C TRP A 226 2.02 -13.61 -19.31
N SER A 227 2.31 -14.54 -20.23
CA SER A 227 3.40 -15.49 -20.09
C SER A 227 4.76 -14.81 -19.87
N SER A 228 4.96 -13.63 -20.46
CA SER A 228 6.14 -12.79 -20.23
C SER A 228 5.99 -11.90 -18.99
N SER A 229 4.82 -11.26 -18.82
CA SER A 229 4.53 -10.35 -17.71
C SER A 229 4.69 -11.01 -16.34
N ARG A 230 4.21 -12.24 -16.17
CA ARG A 230 4.29 -13.01 -14.92
C ARG A 230 5.72 -13.29 -14.43
N LEU A 231 6.70 -13.20 -15.33
CA LEU A 231 8.12 -13.43 -15.03
C LEU A 231 8.89 -12.14 -14.73
N THR A 232 8.24 -10.97 -14.79
CA THR A 232 8.89 -9.70 -14.47
C THR A 232 9.36 -9.65 -13.00
N PRO A 233 10.41 -8.87 -12.69
CA PRO A 233 11.18 -9.04 -11.45
C PRO A 233 10.55 -8.43 -10.20
N GLY A 234 9.48 -7.64 -10.31
CA GLY A 234 8.81 -7.07 -9.14
C GLY A 234 8.38 -8.17 -8.14
N PRO A 235 8.55 -7.98 -6.81
CA PRO A 235 8.23 -9.01 -5.80
C PRO A 235 6.73 -9.20 -5.57
N TRP A 236 5.94 -8.22 -6.00
CA TRP A 236 4.48 -8.25 -6.02
C TRP A 236 4.00 -7.95 -7.43
N GLY A 237 2.79 -8.41 -7.74
CA GLY A 237 2.10 -8.12 -8.99
C GLY A 237 0.59 -8.04 -8.80
N THR A 238 -0.11 -7.75 -9.90
CA THR A 238 -1.54 -7.46 -9.90
C THR A 238 -2.28 -8.27 -10.97
N LEU A 239 -3.43 -8.83 -10.63
CA LEU A 239 -4.43 -9.29 -11.58
C LEU A 239 -5.62 -8.33 -11.52
N VAL A 240 -5.98 -7.70 -12.64
CA VAL A 240 -7.01 -6.66 -12.76
C VAL A 240 -8.20 -7.24 -13.52
N GLY A 241 -9.29 -7.52 -12.80
CA GLY A 241 -10.60 -7.82 -13.37
C GLY A 241 -11.40 -6.54 -13.64
N LYS A 242 -12.66 -6.69 -14.04
CA LYS A 242 -13.59 -5.57 -14.22
C LYS A 242 -14.11 -5.02 -12.88
N ARG A 243 -14.28 -5.90 -11.89
CA ARG A 243 -14.86 -5.59 -10.57
C ARG A 243 -13.95 -5.94 -9.40
N ILE A 244 -12.88 -6.72 -9.63
CA ILE A 244 -11.88 -7.03 -8.61
C ILE A 244 -10.45 -6.71 -9.06
N ILE A 245 -9.57 -6.40 -8.11
CA ILE A 245 -8.13 -6.34 -8.27
C ILE A 245 -7.49 -7.22 -7.20
N LEU A 246 -6.64 -8.15 -7.63
CA LEU A 246 -5.92 -9.07 -6.76
C LEU A 246 -4.44 -8.68 -6.73
N HIS A 247 -3.95 -8.19 -5.60
CA HIS A 247 -2.52 -8.00 -5.39
C HIS A 247 -1.93 -9.20 -4.67
N VAL A 248 -0.89 -9.80 -5.24
CA VAL A 248 -0.27 -10.99 -4.67
C VAL A 248 1.25 -10.98 -4.81
N PRO A 249 1.98 -11.72 -3.96
CA PRO A 249 3.39 -11.97 -4.19
C PRO A 249 3.63 -12.63 -5.55
N SER A 250 4.61 -12.14 -6.30
CA SER A 250 4.86 -12.57 -7.69
C SER A 250 5.18 -14.05 -7.83
N HIS A 251 5.69 -14.71 -6.79
CA HIS A 251 5.91 -16.16 -6.85
C HIS A 251 4.61 -16.95 -7.06
N LEU A 252 3.46 -16.46 -6.56
CA LEU A 252 2.15 -17.07 -6.82
C LEU A 252 1.71 -16.85 -8.26
N LEU A 253 2.04 -15.71 -8.85
CA LEU A 253 1.72 -15.37 -10.25
C LEU A 253 2.55 -16.16 -11.25
N ARG A 254 3.81 -16.47 -10.90
CA ARG A 254 4.68 -17.34 -11.71
C ARG A 254 4.13 -18.77 -11.80
N ASP A 255 3.35 -19.19 -10.80
CA ASP A 255 2.68 -20.49 -10.78
C ASP A 255 1.26 -20.45 -11.39
N LEU A 256 0.79 -19.28 -11.82
CA LEU A 256 -0.54 -19.08 -12.40
C LEU A 256 -0.43 -18.90 -13.94
N PRO A 257 -0.56 -19.98 -14.73
CA PRO A 257 -0.41 -19.88 -16.17
C PRO A 257 -1.56 -19.12 -16.84
N GLU A 258 -2.80 -19.25 -16.38
CA GLU A 258 -3.98 -18.66 -17.03
C GLU A 258 -4.84 -17.89 -16.00
N PRO A 259 -4.81 -16.55 -15.97
CA PRO A 259 -5.52 -15.75 -14.98
C PRO A 259 -6.96 -15.40 -15.40
N LYS A 260 -7.32 -15.62 -16.68
CA LYS A 260 -8.59 -15.18 -17.25
C LYS A 260 -9.79 -15.75 -16.50
N GLU A 261 -9.88 -17.07 -16.39
CA GLU A 261 -11.03 -17.74 -15.79
C GLU A 261 -11.16 -17.41 -14.29
N LEU A 262 -10.02 -17.22 -13.61
CA LEU A 262 -9.97 -16.79 -12.22
C LEU A 262 -10.60 -15.40 -12.05
N LEU A 263 -10.22 -14.44 -12.89
CA LEU A 263 -10.76 -13.08 -12.84
C LEU A 263 -12.22 -13.02 -13.26
N GLU A 264 -12.64 -13.79 -14.27
CA GLU A 264 -14.06 -13.88 -14.66
C GLU A 264 -14.92 -14.45 -13.52
N TRP A 265 -14.39 -15.42 -12.76
CA TRP A 265 -15.07 -15.94 -11.57
C TRP A 265 -15.21 -14.87 -10.47
N TRP A 266 -14.12 -14.17 -10.15
CA TRP A 266 -14.17 -13.10 -9.16
C TRP A 266 -15.06 -11.93 -9.57
N ASP A 267 -14.99 -11.52 -10.84
CA ASP A 267 -15.87 -10.49 -11.39
C ASP A 267 -17.34 -10.88 -11.24
N LYS A 268 -17.66 -12.19 -11.34
CA LYS A 268 -19.02 -12.69 -11.14
C LYS A 268 -19.45 -12.63 -9.68
N VAL A 269 -18.56 -12.91 -8.74
CA VAL A 269 -18.83 -12.77 -7.29
C VAL A 269 -19.24 -11.33 -6.99
N LEU A 270 -18.38 -10.37 -7.36
CA LEU A 270 -18.62 -8.95 -7.09
C LEU A 270 -19.84 -8.42 -7.86
N GLU A 271 -20.11 -8.92 -9.07
CA GLU A 271 -21.32 -8.57 -9.81
C GLU A 271 -22.59 -8.96 -9.03
N VAL A 272 -22.62 -10.14 -8.43
CA VAL A 272 -23.78 -10.59 -7.64
C VAL A 272 -23.95 -9.76 -6.36
N GLU A 273 -22.84 -9.37 -5.72
CA GLU A 273 -22.86 -8.48 -4.55
C GLU A 273 -23.36 -7.07 -4.92
N ASP A 274 -22.81 -6.49 -5.99
CA ASP A 274 -23.21 -5.18 -6.51
C ASP A 274 -24.70 -5.18 -6.90
N ASP A 275 -25.19 -6.23 -7.58
CA ASP A 275 -26.60 -6.40 -7.92
C ASP A 275 -27.49 -6.49 -6.68
N PHE A 276 -27.06 -7.20 -5.64
CA PHE A 276 -27.82 -7.38 -4.40
C PHE A 276 -28.08 -6.06 -3.67
N ILE A 277 -27.13 -5.13 -3.71
CA ILE A 277 -27.26 -3.79 -3.10
C ILE A 277 -27.59 -2.69 -4.12
N ALA A 278 -27.84 -3.07 -5.38
CA ALA A 278 -28.09 -2.18 -6.52
C ALA A 278 -27.00 -1.12 -6.74
N LEU A 279 -25.74 -1.44 -6.44
CA LEU A 279 -24.60 -0.53 -6.53
C LEU A 279 -24.06 -0.49 -7.96
N ASP A 280 -23.96 0.70 -8.53
CA ASP A 280 -23.18 0.92 -9.75
C ASP A 280 -21.73 1.30 -9.37
N ARG A 281 -20.80 0.44 -9.79
CA ARG A 281 -19.40 0.52 -9.40
C ARG A 281 -18.54 1.03 -10.57
N PHE A 282 -17.86 2.14 -10.33
CA PHE A 282 -16.99 2.80 -11.31
C PHE A 282 -15.56 2.29 -11.27
N ALA A 283 -15.13 1.66 -10.16
CA ALA A 283 -13.81 1.07 -10.04
C ALA A 283 -13.86 -0.25 -9.26
N PRO A 284 -13.02 -1.23 -9.63
CA PRO A 284 -13.00 -2.53 -8.98
C PRO A 284 -12.62 -2.43 -7.50
N GLU A 285 -13.17 -3.35 -6.70
CA GLU A 285 -12.69 -3.67 -5.36
C GLU A 285 -11.25 -4.20 -5.41
N ARG A 286 -10.54 -4.16 -4.28
CA ARG A 286 -9.15 -4.65 -4.25
C ARG A 286 -8.83 -5.44 -2.99
N VAL A 287 -8.02 -6.47 -3.17
CA VAL A 287 -7.59 -7.39 -2.12
C VAL A 287 -6.08 -7.28 -1.93
N VAL A 288 -5.65 -7.09 -0.69
CA VAL A 288 -4.21 -7.09 -0.34
C VAL A 288 -3.95 -8.01 0.85
N PRO A 289 -3.35 -9.18 0.62
CA PRO A 289 -2.83 -10.00 1.69
C PRO A 289 -1.58 -9.36 2.32
N ASP A 290 -1.44 -9.43 3.64
CA ASP A 290 -0.31 -8.89 4.40
C ASP A 290 0.22 -9.92 5.40
N ILE A 291 1.52 -9.93 5.70
CA ILE A 291 2.07 -10.82 6.74
C ILE A 291 1.63 -10.42 8.15
N GLN A 292 1.12 -9.19 8.33
CA GLN A 292 0.41 -8.77 9.52
C GLN A 292 -0.55 -7.63 9.20
N ILE A 293 -1.83 -7.84 9.49
CA ILE A 293 -2.87 -6.81 9.42
C ILE A 293 -3.13 -6.19 10.80
N SER A 294 -3.84 -5.06 10.78
CA SER A 294 -4.13 -4.18 11.90
C SER A 294 -5.17 -4.75 12.86
N ALA A 295 -6.05 -5.62 12.39
CA ALA A 295 -7.11 -6.26 13.17
C ALA A 295 -7.54 -7.60 12.55
N GLY A 296 -7.92 -8.55 13.40
CA GLY A 296 -8.61 -9.77 12.96
C GLY A 296 -7.81 -10.70 12.05
N PHE A 297 -8.56 -11.50 11.28
CA PHE A 297 -8.04 -12.43 10.28
C PHE A 297 -8.12 -11.85 8.85
N MET A 298 -9.20 -11.14 8.59
CA MET A 298 -9.37 -10.19 7.49
C MET A 298 -10.09 -8.95 8.04
N HIS A 299 -10.07 -7.85 7.30
CA HIS A 299 -10.94 -6.70 7.57
C HIS A 299 -11.22 -5.88 6.30
N SER A 300 -12.43 -5.32 6.26
CA SER A 300 -12.92 -4.46 5.18
C SER A 300 -12.13 -3.15 5.05
N GLY A 301 -12.23 -2.57 3.86
CA GLY A 301 -11.55 -1.34 3.49
C GLY A 301 -11.31 -1.27 1.98
N TYR A 302 -10.53 -0.28 1.55
CA TYR A 302 -9.99 -0.24 0.19
C TYR A 302 -8.48 -0.02 0.28
N PRO A 303 -7.66 -1.08 0.23
CA PRO A 303 -8.01 -2.51 0.10
C PRO A 303 -8.73 -3.10 1.31
N PHE A 304 -9.49 -4.18 1.09
CA PHE A 304 -9.72 -5.12 2.18
C PHE A 304 -8.45 -5.95 2.37
N MET A 305 -8.11 -6.18 3.63
CA MET A 305 -6.83 -6.75 4.03
C MET A 305 -7.06 -8.17 4.56
N CYS A 306 -6.17 -9.10 4.24
CA CYS A 306 -6.23 -10.47 4.74
C CYS A 306 -4.85 -10.98 5.15
N GLN A 307 -4.79 -12.01 6.00
CA GLN A 307 -3.52 -12.62 6.41
C GLN A 307 -2.90 -13.39 5.23
N LEU A 308 -1.70 -12.99 4.78
CA LEU A 308 -1.01 -13.54 3.61
C LEU A 308 -0.80 -15.06 3.71
N LYS A 309 -0.37 -15.56 4.88
CA LYS A 309 -0.07 -16.99 5.06
C LYS A 309 -1.29 -17.88 4.80
N ALA A 310 -2.47 -17.44 5.22
CA ALA A 310 -3.68 -18.22 5.10
C ALA A 310 -4.45 -17.92 3.81
N SER A 311 -4.35 -16.69 3.30
CA SER A 311 -5.24 -16.20 2.24
C SER A 311 -4.54 -16.10 0.89
N GLY A 312 -3.25 -15.75 0.86
CA GLY A 312 -2.54 -15.39 -0.38
C GLY A 312 -2.64 -16.42 -1.49
N ARG A 313 -2.47 -17.71 -1.18
CA ARG A 313 -2.62 -18.81 -2.15
C ARG A 313 -4.09 -19.02 -2.53
N HIS A 314 -5.02 -18.86 -1.59
CA HIS A 314 -6.44 -19.13 -1.82
C HIS A 314 -7.07 -18.10 -2.77
N ILE A 315 -6.65 -16.83 -2.72
CA ILE A 315 -7.23 -15.77 -3.58
C ILE A 315 -7.01 -16.06 -5.09
N VAL A 316 -5.99 -16.86 -5.41
CA VAL A 316 -5.64 -17.26 -6.78
C VAL A 316 -5.88 -18.75 -7.07
N ASP A 317 -6.53 -19.48 -6.17
CA ASP A 317 -6.83 -20.92 -6.34
C ASP A 317 -8.28 -21.11 -6.82
N LEU A 318 -8.47 -21.01 -8.14
CA LEU A 318 -9.80 -21.11 -8.75
C LEU A 318 -10.49 -22.45 -8.45
N ALA A 319 -9.74 -23.55 -8.41
CA ALA A 319 -10.31 -24.88 -8.17
C ALA A 319 -10.93 -24.95 -6.77
N ARG A 320 -10.20 -24.46 -5.76
CA ARG A 320 -10.72 -24.35 -4.40
C ARG A 320 -11.91 -23.40 -4.33
N LEU A 321 -11.78 -22.19 -4.88
CA LEU A 321 -12.83 -21.17 -4.84
C LEU A 321 -14.16 -21.67 -5.43
N LYS A 322 -14.11 -22.44 -6.52
CA LYS A 322 -15.29 -23.07 -7.11
C LYS A 322 -15.88 -24.22 -6.28
N ALA A 323 -15.02 -25.00 -5.62
CA ALA A 323 -15.45 -26.18 -4.87
C ALA A 323 -16.01 -25.84 -3.49
N GLU A 324 -15.41 -24.87 -2.80
CA GLU A 324 -15.67 -24.58 -1.39
C GLU A 324 -16.29 -23.19 -1.15
N GLY A 325 -16.12 -22.26 -2.10
CA GLY A 325 -16.29 -20.84 -1.81
C GLY A 325 -15.26 -20.32 -0.80
N ASP A 326 -15.42 -19.06 -0.38
CA ASP A 326 -14.65 -18.51 0.74
C ASP A 326 -15.48 -17.44 1.47
N TRP A 327 -16.08 -17.83 2.61
CA TRP A 327 -16.88 -16.92 3.42
C TRP A 327 -16.08 -15.68 3.85
N GLY A 328 -14.78 -15.83 4.11
CA GLY A 328 -13.93 -14.72 4.53
C GLY A 328 -13.86 -13.65 3.45
N PHE A 329 -13.57 -14.03 2.21
CA PHE A 329 -13.48 -13.05 1.12
C PHE A 329 -14.81 -12.39 0.77
N PHE A 330 -15.94 -13.10 0.85
CA PHE A 330 -17.25 -12.51 0.54
C PHE A 330 -17.82 -11.67 1.69
N HIS A 331 -17.32 -11.88 2.92
CA HIS A 331 -17.72 -11.10 4.07
C HIS A 331 -17.10 -9.70 4.09
N GLU A 332 -15.86 -9.57 3.60
CA GLU A 332 -15.04 -8.35 3.64
C GLU A 332 -15.29 -7.40 2.48
#